data_AF-A0A967E078-F1
#
_entry.id   AF-A0A967E078-F1
#
_cell.length_a   1.000
_cell.length_b   1.000
_cell.length_c   1.000
_cell.angle_alpha   90.00
_cell.angle_beta   90.00
_cell.angle_gamma   90.00
#
_symmetry.space_group_name_H-M   'P 1'
#
loop_
_entity.id
_entity.type
_entity.pdbx_description
1 polymer ?
#
loop_
_entity_poly.entity_id
_entity_poly.type
_entity_poly.pdbx_seq_one_letter_code
_entity_poly.pdbx_strand_id
1 'polypeptide(L)'
;MKKLLLSVSLLAAFFAFTSCSSDDDSSSANDCLVCDLELLGQATSTEYCDNGDGTVTVISMGQEETVDLEGNSFSDYISGIEALGATCN
;
A
#
# COMPACT_ATOMS: atom_id res chain seq x y z
N MET A 1 -27.53 9.28 35.04
CA MET A 1 -26.89 9.68 33.77
C MET A 1 -25.59 10.41 34.10
N LYS A 2 -24.44 9.74 33.94
CA LYS A 2 -23.12 10.40 34.03
C LYS A 2 -22.52 10.39 32.63
N LYS A 3 -22.26 11.59 32.12
CA LYS A 3 -21.71 11.85 30.80
C LYS A 3 -20.20 11.63 30.89
N LEU A 4 -19.67 10.63 30.19
CA LEU A 4 -18.24 10.48 30.01
C LEU A 4 -17.86 11.17 28.71
N LEU A 5 -17.33 12.38 28.86
CA LEU A 5 -16.47 13.01 27.87
C LEU A 5 -15.12 12.28 27.94
N LEU A 6 -14.79 11.47 26.93
CA LEU A 6 -13.45 10.92 26.77
C LEU A 6 -12.87 11.46 25.46
N SER A 7 -12.11 12.53 25.60
CA SER A 7 -11.03 12.95 24.72
C SER A 7 -10.21 11.75 24.23
N VAL A 8 -10.28 11.45 22.94
CA VAL A 8 -9.28 10.64 22.23
C VAL A 8 -8.55 11.57 21.29
N SER A 9 -7.42 12.05 21.79
CA SER A 9 -6.37 12.74 21.04
C SER A 9 -5.19 11.78 20.96
N LEU A 10 -5.21 10.86 20.01
CA LEU A 10 -4.17 9.86 19.73
C LEU A 10 -4.47 9.42 18.28
N LEU A 11 -3.65 9.59 17.24
CA LEU A 11 -2.21 9.70 17.09
C LEU A 11 -1.91 10.64 15.92
N ALA A 12 -1.01 11.59 16.14
CA ALA A 12 -0.14 12.06 15.07
C ALA A 12 0.89 10.95 14.77
N ALA A 13 1.42 11.00 13.54
CA ALA A 13 2.60 10.27 13.06
C ALA A 13 2.37 8.82 12.62
N PHE A 14 1.89 8.66 11.38
CA PHE A 14 2.47 7.70 10.45
C PHE A 14 3.02 8.46 9.24
N PHE A 15 4.06 9.25 9.49
CA PHE A 15 5.04 9.58 8.44
C PHE A 15 6.12 8.50 8.52
N ALA A 16 5.86 7.34 7.93
CA ALA A 16 6.92 6.38 7.64
C ALA A 16 7.30 6.59 6.17
N PHE A 17 8.09 7.63 5.93
CA PHE A 17 8.94 7.68 4.74
C PHE A 17 9.87 6.46 4.80
N THR A 18 9.44 5.33 4.26
CA THR A 18 10.34 4.23 3.89
C THR A 18 10.87 4.57 2.50
N SER A 19 11.80 5.52 2.48
CA SER A 19 12.78 5.63 1.41
C SER A 19 13.67 4.40 1.51
N CYS A 20 13.54 3.50 0.54
CA CYS A 20 14.43 2.39 0.24
C CYS A 20 15.86 2.58 0.77
N SER A 21 16.29 1.73 1.72
CA SER A 21 17.67 1.25 1.83
C SER A 21 17.69 0.00 2.70
N SER A 22 18.36 -1.03 2.20
CA SER A 22 18.55 -2.36 2.77
C SER A 22 18.81 -2.44 4.28
N ASP A 23 18.50 -3.64 4.79
CA ASP A 23 18.87 -4.25 6.08
C ASP A 23 17.82 -4.21 7.21
N ASP A 24 17.19 -5.38 7.33
CA ASP A 24 16.83 -6.12 8.54
C ASP A 24 15.95 -5.49 9.64
N ASP A 25 14.98 -6.32 10.03
CA ASP A 25 14.23 -6.35 11.30
C ASP A 25 12.97 -5.46 11.47
N SER A 26 11.85 -6.16 11.27
CA SER A 26 10.80 -6.35 12.29
C SER A 26 9.55 -5.46 12.25
N SER A 27 8.45 -6.20 12.12
CA SER A 27 7.07 -5.93 12.58
C SER A 27 6.07 -5.40 11.54
N SER A 28 5.23 -6.34 11.11
CA SER A 28 4.05 -6.24 10.25
C SER A 28 4.40 -6.40 8.76
N ALA A 29 4.51 -7.67 8.34
CA ALA A 29 4.50 -8.05 6.93
C ALA A 29 3.13 -7.70 6.34
N ASN A 30 2.96 -6.44 5.98
CA ASN A 30 2.03 -6.04 4.94
C ASN A 30 2.71 -6.46 3.64
N ASP A 31 2.10 -7.37 2.89
CA ASP A 31 2.67 -7.89 1.65
C ASP A 31 2.68 -6.76 0.60
N CYS A 32 3.78 -6.00 0.55
CA CYS A 32 4.03 -5.00 -0.49
C CYS A 32 4.62 -5.69 -1.72
N LEU A 33 4.00 -5.49 -2.88
CA LEU A 33 4.49 -5.96 -4.17
C LEU A 33 4.84 -4.77 -5.03
N VAL A 34 5.98 -4.83 -5.71
CA VAL A 34 6.34 -3.83 -6.73
C VAL A 34 5.92 -4.38 -8.08
N CYS A 35 5.10 -3.62 -8.79
CA CYS A 35 4.68 -3.95 -10.14
C CYS A 35 5.33 -2.99 -11.14
N ASP A 36 6.05 -3.56 -12.09
CA ASP A 36 6.67 -2.85 -13.19
C ASP A 36 5.83 -2.97 -14.45
N LEU A 37 5.54 -1.83 -15.09
CA LEU A 37 4.84 -1.74 -16.36
C LEU A 37 5.69 -0.98 -17.37
N GLU A 38 5.97 -1.59 -18.52
CA GLU A 38 6.61 -0.89 -19.64
C GLU A 38 5.55 -0.26 -20.55
N LEU A 39 5.50 1.07 -20.59
CA LEU A 39 4.63 1.83 -21.48
C LEU A 39 5.45 2.70 -22.42
N LEU A 40 5.30 2.48 -23.72
CA LEU A 40 6.02 3.23 -24.77
C LEU A 40 7.56 3.19 -24.61
N GLY A 41 8.10 2.07 -24.12
CA GLY A 41 9.54 1.88 -23.90
C GLY A 41 10.10 2.57 -22.65
N GLN A 42 9.22 3.04 -21.76
CA GLN A 42 9.59 3.54 -20.42
C GLN A 42 9.01 2.61 -19.36
N ALA A 43 9.86 2.08 -18.50
CA ALA A 43 9.43 1.31 -17.34
C ALA A 43 8.91 2.26 -16.26
N THR A 44 7.70 1.99 -15.77
CA THR A 44 7.09 2.65 -14.61
C THR A 44 6.94 1.62 -13.51
N SER A 45 7.46 1.94 -12.33
CA SER A 45 7.37 1.08 -11.16
C SER A 45 6.34 1.65 -10.18
N THR A 46 5.42 0.81 -9.71
CA THR A 46 4.40 1.17 -8.72
C THR A 46 4.37 0.11 -7.63
N GLU A 47 4.44 0.53 -6.39
CA GLU A 47 4.38 -0.36 -5.23
C GLU A 47 2.96 -0.41 -4.67
N TYR A 48 2.51 -1.61 -4.32
CA TYR A 48 1.18 -1.91 -3.82
C TYR A 48 1.29 -2.65 -2.51
N CYS A 49 0.81 -2.06 -1.42
CA CYS A 49 0.89 -2.63 -0.08
C CYS A 49 -0.50 -3.00 0.44
N ASP A 50 -0.71 -4.27 0.78
CA ASP A 50 -1.93 -4.71 1.48
C ASP A 50 -1.93 -4.17 2.93
N ASN A 51 -2.93 -3.38 3.29
CA ASN A 51 -3.07 -2.85 4.65
C ASN A 51 -3.76 -3.85 5.61
N GLY A 52 -4.26 -4.98 5.09
CA GLY A 52 -4.91 -6.03 5.87
C GLY A 52 -6.31 -5.67 6.38
N ASP A 53 -6.83 -4.50 6.00
CA ASP A 53 -8.15 -3.98 6.39
C ASP A 53 -9.14 -3.92 5.22
N GLY A 54 -8.77 -4.51 4.07
CA GLY A 54 -9.54 -4.43 2.82
C GLY A 54 -9.17 -3.22 1.96
N THR A 55 -8.09 -2.52 2.29
CA THR A 55 -7.54 -1.44 1.46
C THR A 55 -6.12 -1.75 1.00
N VAL A 56 -5.71 -1.13 -0.10
CA VAL A 56 -4.35 -1.17 -0.64
C VAL A 56 -3.76 0.23 -0.68
N THR A 57 -2.51 0.37 -0.25
CA THR A 57 -1.74 1.61 -0.44
C THR A 57 -0.96 1.50 -1.74
N VAL A 58 -1.18 2.45 -2.66
CA VAL A 58 -0.51 2.54 -3.95
C VAL A 58 0.53 3.65 -3.89
N ILE A 59 1.78 3.30 -4.14
CA ILE A 59 2.91 4.22 -4.07
C ILE A 59 3.50 4.34 -5.48
N SER A 60 3.35 5.51 -6.10
CA SER A 60 3.89 5.78 -7.43
C SER A 60 4.55 7.15 -7.48
N MET A 61 5.80 7.20 -7.97
CA MET A 61 6.60 8.43 -8.05
C MET A 61 6.69 9.22 -6.73
N GLY A 62 6.69 8.52 -5.59
CA GLY A 62 6.73 9.14 -4.25
C GLY A 62 5.43 9.79 -3.79
N GLN A 63 4.32 9.53 -4.50
CA GLN A 63 2.96 9.85 -4.04
C GLN A 63 2.29 8.56 -3.56
N GLU A 64 1.55 8.67 -2.47
CA GLU A 64 0.84 7.56 -1.84
C GLU A 64 -0.66 7.81 -1.91
N GLU A 65 -1.41 6.82 -2.36
CA GLU A 65 -2.86 6.85 -2.46
C GLU A 65 -3.44 5.57 -1.87
N THR A 66 -4.41 5.68 -0.98
CA THR A 66 -5.11 4.51 -0.42
C THR A 66 -6.37 4.23 -1.22
N VAL A 67 -6.53 2.99 -1.66
CA VAL A 67 -7.65 2.51 -2.46
C VAL A 67 -8.40 1.42 -1.69
N ASP A 68 -9.73 1.54 -1.60
CA ASP A 68 -10.60 0.49 -1.06
C ASP A 68 -10.72 -0.62 -2.11
N LEU A 69 -10.49 -1.88 -1.70
CA LEU A 69 -10.59 -3.04 -2.59
C LEU A 69 -12.06 -3.44 -2.85
N GLU A 70 -13.03 -2.77 -2.23
CA GLU A 70 -14.47 -3.00 -2.38
C GLU A 70 -14.87 -4.46 -2.10
N GLY A 71 -14.15 -5.11 -1.18
CA GLY A 71 -14.33 -6.51 -0.82
C GLY A 71 -13.61 -7.53 -1.70
N ASN A 72 -12.80 -7.09 -2.67
CA ASN A 72 -11.88 -7.96 -3.40
C ASN A 72 -10.65 -8.30 -2.56
N SER A 73 -10.00 -9.43 -2.84
CA SER A 73 -8.73 -9.77 -2.22
C SER A 73 -7.58 -8.96 -2.83
N PHE A 74 -6.52 -8.73 -2.07
CA PHE A 74 -5.30 -8.10 -2.58
C PHE A 74 -4.73 -8.88 -3.78
N SER A 75 -4.75 -10.22 -3.73
CA SER A 75 -4.31 -11.05 -4.86
C SER A 75 -5.16 -10.87 -6.12
N ASP A 76 -6.48 -10.68 -5.99
CA ASP A 76 -7.34 -10.44 -7.16
C ASP A 76 -7.06 -9.06 -7.77
N TYR A 77 -6.82 -8.06 -6.92
CA TYR A 77 -6.43 -6.72 -7.34
C TYR A 77 -5.10 -6.73 -8.12
N ILE A 78 -4.08 -7.42 -7.59
CA ILE A 78 -2.77 -7.58 -8.22
C ILE A 78 -2.88 -8.38 -9.53
N SER A 79 -3.64 -9.47 -9.54
CA SER A 79 -3.90 -10.26 -10.76
C SER A 79 -4.52 -9.40 -11.87
N GLY A 80 -5.37 -8.43 -11.50
CA GLY A 80 -5.92 -7.44 -12.43
C GLY A 80 -4.84 -6.55 -13.04
N ILE A 81 -3.86 -6.11 -12.24
CA ILE A 81 -2.73 -5.29 -12.69
C ILE A 81 -1.80 -6.10 -13.61
N GLU A 82 -1.51 -7.35 -13.26
CA GLU A 82 -0.72 -8.24 -14.12
C GLU A 82 -1.43 -8.54 -15.45
N ALA A 83 -2.75 -8.68 -15.44
CA ALA A 83 -3.55 -8.85 -16.65
C ALA A 83 -3.50 -7.62 -17.58
N LEU A 84 -3.16 -6.43 -17.06
CA LEU A 84 -2.91 -5.21 -17.84
C LEU A 84 -1.49 -5.16 -18.43
N GLY A 85 -0.65 -6.16 -18.15
CA GLY A 85 0.71 -6.29 -18.68
C GLY A 85 1.81 -5.83 -17.74
N ALA A 86 1.47 -5.53 -16.48
CA ALA A 86 2.48 -5.31 -15.45
C ALA A 86 3.09 -6.65 -14.99
N THR A 87 4.28 -6.61 -14.41
CA THR A 87 4.92 -7.75 -13.75
C THR A 87 5.13 -7.40 -12.30
N CYS A 88 4.52 -8.15 -11.38
CA CYS A 88 4.64 -7.94 -9.94
C CYS A 88 5.58 -8.98 -9.31
N ASN A 89 6.28 -8.62 -8.23
CA ASN A 89 7.27 -9.49 -7.57
C ASN A 89 6.83 -10.00 -6.20
#